data_AF-A0A7X8W5B7-F1
#
_entry.id   AF-A0A7X8W5B7-F1
#
_cell.length_a   1.000
_cell.length_b   1.000
_cell.length_c   1.000
_cell.angle_alpha   90.00
_cell.angle_beta   90.00
_cell.angle_gamma   90.00
#
_symmetry.space_group_name_H-M   'P 1'
#
loop_
_entity.id
_entity.type
_entity.pdbx_description
1 polymer ?
#
loop_
_entity_poly.entity_id
_entity_poly.type
_entity_poly.pdbx_seq_one_letter_code
_entity_poly.pdbx_strand_id
1 'polypeptide(L)'
;METIEEPDLVVDLGNSTVEKKRTKRNRKLHKHYNFIRLLIIVLAVGSIIGLTLYTSDFLIWDSTLTEFRTNAEKEKVALLEELKLLEDTANEKRTLLESENLKLEDKKQELQTSISTLDVDSNKAKVLKLDNEALEKRNTYLTDENNKLQTKLDDSNAKYSSVNSEYSRLQSLNTQLNNNYEQENKEYNTLLSNKSILEADLKTLSTKINNNETTLTLLEVDISDLTGKKTLLVTENSNLSSEKKNYETDIAVLKNEKETLTSSISQLKTNKTSMEGQVSTLEKQISNFTKDNSSLSKENDILSGKVTTLNQEITNLANEKTTLNNNVSSLYQEKDSLNLQISNLQTSFDNLNNSVADLRTLNNTLAITQKTIDSKNSELSTLNTKISDANKTLGSLQASITSSDKENTNLATQRDKLNLEITGLTTQKTTLESSISTLNSRKTTLQTSVTEYENKVSQLASINNQIADKNKTLGSLEAQIELLTKKKNSLGGEI
;
A
#
# COMPACT_ATOMS: atom_id res chain seq x y z
N MET A 1 -72.28 -77.37 183.41
CA MET A 1 -72.49 -78.04 184.71
C MET A 1 -71.89 -77.11 185.76
N GLU A 2 -72.47 -77.04 186.97
CA GLU A 2 -71.87 -76.42 188.17
C GLU A 2 -71.69 -74.87 188.16
N THR A 3 -71.64 -74.12 189.29
CA THR A 3 -72.04 -74.35 190.71
C THR A 3 -71.98 -73.02 191.52
N ILE A 4 -72.83 -72.88 192.56
CA ILE A 4 -72.57 -72.38 193.95
C ILE A 4 -71.96 -70.97 194.10
N GLU A 5 -72.66 -69.94 194.64
CA GLU A 5 -73.25 -69.75 196.01
C GLU A 5 -72.23 -69.12 197.00
N GLU A 6 -72.60 -68.46 198.11
CA GLU A 6 -73.23 -68.95 199.36
C GLU A 6 -73.57 -67.74 200.30
N PRO A 7 -74.25 -67.90 201.48
CA PRO A 7 -75.41 -68.76 201.74
C PRO A 7 -76.43 -68.19 202.79
N ASP A 8 -77.24 -69.14 203.24
CA ASP A 8 -78.41 -69.25 204.11
C ASP A 8 -78.17 -69.27 205.67
N LEU A 9 -79.24 -69.57 206.43
CA LEU A 9 -79.31 -70.34 207.72
C LEU A 9 -78.78 -69.84 209.11
N VAL A 10 -79.72 -69.77 210.08
CA VAL A 10 -79.85 -70.58 211.33
C VAL A 10 -78.68 -70.73 212.37
N VAL A 11 -78.96 -70.29 213.63
CA VAL A 11 -78.51 -70.82 214.96
C VAL A 11 -76.99 -70.72 215.36
N ASP A 12 -76.71 -70.75 216.68
CA ASP A 12 -75.40 -70.88 217.38
C ASP A 12 -74.05 -70.66 216.61
N LEU A 13 -73.37 -69.52 216.80
CA LEU A 13 -71.88 -69.36 216.92
C LEU A 13 -70.83 -69.61 215.78
N GLY A 14 -71.03 -70.39 214.71
CA GLY A 14 -69.91 -71.02 213.94
C GLY A 14 -69.00 -70.20 212.96
N ASN A 15 -67.70 -70.58 212.81
CA ASN A 15 -66.79 -70.15 211.70
C ASN A 15 -65.51 -71.03 211.47
N SER A 16 -64.60 -70.74 210.51
CA SER A 16 -63.42 -71.59 210.17
C SER A 16 -62.11 -70.97 209.59
N THR A 17 -62.14 -70.01 208.63
CA THR A 17 -60.99 -69.18 208.10
C THR A 17 -59.91 -69.78 207.12
N VAL A 18 -58.94 -68.93 206.71
CA VAL A 18 -57.59 -69.19 206.08
C VAL A 18 -57.45 -69.41 204.54
N GLU A 19 -56.33 -68.92 203.96
CA GLU A 19 -55.96 -68.78 202.52
C GLU A 19 -54.70 -69.61 202.10
N LYS A 20 -54.37 -69.72 200.78
CA LYS A 20 -53.31 -70.59 200.20
C LYS A 20 -52.63 -70.00 198.91
N LYS A 21 -51.29 -70.17 198.68
CA LYS A 21 -50.47 -69.53 197.57
C LYS A 21 -49.72 -70.49 196.58
N ARG A 22 -49.19 -70.01 195.41
CA ARG A 22 -48.37 -70.74 194.35
C ARG A 22 -47.42 -69.82 193.48
N THR A 23 -46.47 -70.36 192.66
CA THR A 23 -45.52 -69.66 191.68
C THR A 23 -45.14 -70.57 190.45
N LYS A 24 -44.19 -70.41 189.46
CA LYS A 24 -43.07 -69.50 189.02
C LYS A 24 -42.71 -69.67 187.49
N ARG A 25 -41.66 -69.01 186.90
CA ARG A 25 -41.10 -69.07 185.47
C ARG A 25 -39.55 -68.84 185.41
N ASN A 26 -38.69 -68.75 184.32
CA ASN A 26 -38.75 -68.50 182.84
C ASN A 26 -37.49 -69.05 182.01
N ARG A 27 -37.11 -68.55 180.78
CA ARG A 27 -36.08 -69.09 179.79
C ARG A 27 -35.17 -68.04 179.04
N LYS A 28 -34.16 -68.44 178.19
CA LYS A 28 -33.16 -67.60 177.41
C LYS A 28 -32.38 -68.34 176.25
N LEU A 29 -31.83 -67.67 175.17
CA LEU A 29 -30.70 -68.15 174.31
C LEU A 29 -29.77 -67.06 173.64
N HIS A 30 -28.59 -67.49 173.17
CA HIS A 30 -27.37 -66.84 172.56
C HIS A 30 -27.56 -66.01 171.27
N LYS A 31 -26.58 -65.26 170.68
CA LYS A 31 -25.07 -65.30 170.62
C LYS A 31 -24.42 -63.90 170.79
N HIS A 32 -23.09 -63.63 170.89
CA HIS A 32 -21.80 -64.36 171.04
C HIS A 32 -20.85 -64.40 169.81
N TYR A 33 -19.52 -64.13 169.92
CA TYR A 33 -18.69 -63.94 171.14
C TYR A 33 -17.41 -63.08 171.01
N ASN A 34 -16.70 -62.95 172.17
CA ASN A 34 -15.46 -62.23 172.49
C ASN A 34 -15.68 -60.70 172.66
N PHE A 35 -15.86 -60.08 173.87
CA PHE A 35 -15.40 -60.40 175.27
C PHE A 35 -16.42 -60.21 176.49
N ILE A 36 -16.02 -59.76 177.73
CA ILE A 36 -16.39 -60.49 179.00
C ILE A 36 -16.35 -59.77 180.46
N ARG A 37 -17.35 -59.99 181.38
CA ARG A 37 -17.40 -60.35 182.93
C ARG A 37 -17.93 -59.49 184.29
N LEU A 38 -19.27 -59.56 184.99
CA LEU A 38 -20.03 -59.37 186.52
C LEU A 38 -21.74 -59.20 187.08
N LEU A 39 -22.43 -59.28 188.43
CA LEU A 39 -23.84 -58.73 189.26
C LEU A 39 -25.03 -59.39 190.45
N ILE A 40 -26.09 -58.75 191.32
CA ILE A 40 -27.24 -59.22 192.52
C ILE A 40 -28.64 -58.34 193.19
N ILE A 41 -29.73 -58.32 194.25
CA ILE A 41 -30.67 -58.89 195.58
C ILE A 41 -32.18 -58.23 196.30
N VAL A 42 -33.14 -58.67 197.38
CA VAL A 42 -34.56 -58.06 198.16
C VAL A 42 -35.58 -58.61 199.53
N LEU A 43 -36.77 -58.03 200.25
CA LEU A 43 -37.80 -58.36 201.59
C LEU A 43 -39.45 -57.78 201.96
N ALA A 44 -40.56 -57.73 202.99
CA ALA A 44 -41.39 -58.08 204.43
C ALA A 44 -43.07 -57.60 204.84
N VAL A 45 -44.18 -57.54 205.89
CA VAL A 45 -45.00 -57.83 207.37
C VAL A 45 -46.72 -57.45 207.68
N GLY A 46 -47.86 -57.42 208.68
CA GLY A 46 -48.69 -57.63 210.16
C GLY A 46 -50.36 -57.14 210.53
N SER A 47 -51.47 -57.06 211.56
CA SER A 47 -52.34 -57.43 212.99
C SER A 47 -53.96 -56.78 213.43
N ILE A 48 -55.06 -56.76 214.46
CA ILE A 48 -55.98 -57.24 215.82
C ILE A 48 -57.48 -56.44 216.41
N ILE A 49 -58.64 -56.44 217.40
CA ILE A 49 -59.73 -57.00 218.60
C ILE A 49 -61.25 -56.22 219.12
N GLY A 50 -62.45 -56.22 220.04
CA GLY A 50 -63.51 -56.74 221.29
C GLY A 50 -64.98 -55.91 221.87
N LEU A 51 -66.15 -55.90 222.85
CA LEU A 51 -67.21 -56.46 224.05
C LEU A 51 -68.72 -55.64 224.59
N THR A 52 -69.90 -55.62 225.54
CA THR A 52 -71.01 -56.18 226.74
C THR A 52 -72.44 -55.31 227.35
N LEU A 53 -73.64 -55.30 228.28
CA LEU A 53 -74.80 -55.88 229.40
C LEU A 53 -76.26 -55.00 229.96
N TYR A 54 -77.45 -54.98 230.90
CA TYR A 54 -78.55 -55.53 232.09
C TYR A 54 -80.00 -54.64 232.71
N THR A 55 -81.22 -54.62 233.62
CA THR A 55 -82.52 -55.20 234.59
C THR A 55 -83.78 -54.22 235.40
N SER A 56 -85.03 -54.20 236.26
CA SER A 56 -86.38 -54.80 237.13
C SER A 56 -87.63 -53.82 237.97
N ASP A 57 -88.88 -53.80 238.83
CA ASP A 57 -90.24 -54.40 239.70
C ASP A 57 -91.57 -53.42 240.43
N PHE A 58 -92.82 -53.37 241.30
CA PHE A 58 -94.07 -53.93 242.32
C PHE A 58 -95.52 -53.02 242.88
N LEU A 59 -96.77 -52.96 243.75
CA LEU A 59 -98.01 -53.46 244.84
C LEU A 59 -99.57 -52.63 245.23
N ILE A 60 -100.80 -52.52 246.12
CA ILE A 60 -101.86 -52.83 247.46
C ILE A 60 -103.61 -52.46 247.74
N TRP A 61 -104.54 -52.41 248.96
CA TRP A 61 -106.23 -52.31 249.30
C TRP A 61 -107.24 -51.89 250.76
N ASP A 62 -108.74 -51.84 251.04
CA ASP A 62 -109.85 -51.33 252.28
C ASP A 62 -111.61 -51.60 252.63
N SER A 63 -112.53 -51.30 253.81
CA SER A 63 -114.22 -51.16 254.15
C SER A 63 -115.30 -51.20 255.61
N THR A 64 -116.70 -50.71 255.89
CA THR A 64 -118.04 -50.85 256.93
C THR A 64 -119.53 -50.18 256.60
N LEU A 65 -120.79 -50.68 256.93
CA LEU A 65 -122.17 -50.18 256.44
C LEU A 65 -122.56 -48.67 256.58
N THR A 66 -122.83 -48.10 257.77
CA THR A 66 -123.41 -46.72 257.90
C THR A 66 -122.36 -45.61 257.95
N GLU A 67 -121.07 -45.96 257.98
CA GLU A 67 -120.00 -45.12 257.40
C GLU A 67 -119.82 -45.34 255.88
N PHE A 68 -120.83 -45.99 255.29
CA PHE A 68 -121.71 -45.39 254.29
C PHE A 68 -121.25 -45.51 252.84
N ARG A 69 -122.25 -45.26 251.98
CA ARG A 69 -122.13 -44.67 250.64
C ARG A 69 -120.87 -43.79 250.51
N THR A 70 -120.68 -42.88 251.48
CA THR A 70 -119.39 -42.53 252.13
C THR A 70 -118.13 -42.86 251.34
N ASN A 71 -117.67 -44.11 251.50
CA ASN A 71 -116.37 -44.54 250.99
C ASN A 71 -116.44 -45.25 249.63
N ALA A 72 -117.61 -45.78 249.23
CA ALA A 72 -117.77 -46.55 247.99
C ALA A 72 -118.15 -45.68 246.77
N GLU A 73 -118.78 -44.52 246.95
CA GLU A 73 -118.88 -43.55 245.85
C GLU A 73 -117.51 -42.99 245.45
N LYS A 74 -116.47 -43.11 246.31
CA LYS A 74 -115.08 -42.83 245.90
C LYS A 74 -114.57 -43.82 244.87
N GLU A 75 -114.96 -45.08 244.93
CA GLU A 75 -114.61 -46.11 243.93
C GLU A 75 -115.23 -45.75 242.56
N LYS A 76 -116.48 -45.26 242.57
CA LYS A 76 -117.14 -44.69 241.37
C LYS A 76 -116.44 -43.43 240.83
N VAL A 77 -115.83 -42.60 241.69
CA VAL A 77 -115.06 -41.42 241.26
C VAL A 77 -113.66 -41.82 240.74
N ALA A 78 -113.00 -42.79 241.36
CA ALA A 78 -111.70 -43.31 240.91
C ALA A 78 -111.79 -44.00 239.53
N LEU A 79 -112.90 -44.68 239.24
CA LEU A 79 -113.19 -45.21 237.89
C LEU A 79 -113.24 -44.14 236.79
N LEU A 80 -113.45 -42.85 237.12
CA LEU A 80 -113.35 -41.75 236.16
C LEU A 80 -111.91 -41.23 235.97
N GLU A 81 -110.99 -41.53 236.88
CA GLU A 81 -109.55 -41.27 236.69
C GLU A 81 -108.87 -42.39 235.89
N GLU A 82 -109.30 -43.65 236.08
CA GLU A 82 -108.85 -44.80 235.26
C GLU A 82 -109.15 -44.58 233.76
N LEU A 83 -110.34 -44.07 233.44
CA LEU A 83 -110.74 -43.77 232.06
C LEU A 83 -109.90 -42.64 231.43
N LYS A 84 -109.42 -41.69 232.24
CA LYS A 84 -108.68 -40.51 231.76
C LYS A 84 -107.20 -40.80 231.47
N LEU A 85 -106.53 -41.56 232.35
CA LEU A 85 -105.10 -41.87 232.20
C LEU A 85 -104.81 -42.69 230.93
N LEU A 86 -105.77 -43.51 230.49
CA LEU A 86 -105.67 -44.31 229.27
C LEU A 86 -105.73 -43.45 227.99
N GLU A 87 -106.50 -42.35 228.00
CA GLU A 87 -106.67 -41.45 226.86
C GLU A 87 -105.42 -40.58 226.62
N ASP A 88 -104.79 -40.08 227.68
CA ASP A 88 -103.55 -39.30 227.58
C ASP A 88 -102.39 -40.16 227.02
N THR A 89 -102.24 -41.40 227.50
CA THR A 89 -101.18 -42.32 227.04
C THR A 89 -101.35 -42.73 225.57
N ALA A 90 -102.59 -42.81 225.06
CA ALA A 90 -102.84 -43.07 223.65
C ALA A 90 -102.45 -41.89 222.75
N ASN A 91 -102.62 -40.65 223.24
CA ASN A 91 -102.24 -39.43 222.51
C ASN A 91 -100.71 -39.26 222.38
N GLU A 92 -99.92 -39.70 223.36
CA GLU A 92 -98.45 -39.72 223.26
C GLU A 92 -97.96 -40.58 222.08
N LYS A 93 -98.69 -41.67 221.75
CA LYS A 93 -98.38 -42.52 220.61
C LYS A 93 -98.74 -41.90 219.26
N ARG A 94 -99.67 -40.94 219.25
CA ARG A 94 -100.08 -40.18 218.05
C ARG A 94 -99.06 -39.10 217.69
N THR A 95 -98.56 -38.34 218.67
CA THR A 95 -97.59 -37.26 218.42
C THR A 95 -96.26 -37.78 217.85
N LEU A 96 -95.87 -39.01 218.18
CA LEU A 96 -94.68 -39.65 217.60
C LEU A 96 -94.80 -39.84 216.08
N LEU A 97 -95.95 -40.37 215.61
CA LEU A 97 -96.25 -40.56 214.18
C LEU A 97 -96.28 -39.25 213.40
N GLU A 98 -96.84 -38.19 214.00
CA GLU A 98 -96.88 -36.84 213.44
C GLU A 98 -95.45 -36.30 213.16
N SER A 99 -94.47 -36.66 214.00
CA SER A 99 -93.05 -36.26 213.85
C SER A 99 -92.28 -37.00 212.75
N GLU A 100 -92.68 -38.22 212.42
CA GLU A 100 -91.99 -39.07 211.44
C GLU A 100 -92.44 -38.74 210.00
N ASN A 101 -93.71 -38.38 209.83
CA ASN A 101 -94.27 -37.98 208.54
C ASN A 101 -93.64 -36.66 208.01
N LEU A 102 -93.34 -35.70 208.89
CA LEU A 102 -92.64 -34.46 208.54
C LEU A 102 -91.25 -34.71 207.92
N LYS A 103 -90.48 -35.67 208.47
CA LYS A 103 -89.15 -36.03 207.96
C LYS A 103 -89.20 -36.64 206.56
N LEU A 104 -90.31 -37.27 206.18
CA LEU A 104 -90.46 -37.89 204.87
C LEU A 104 -90.71 -36.84 203.77
N GLU A 105 -91.52 -35.82 204.06
CA GLU A 105 -91.86 -34.78 203.09
C GLU A 105 -90.68 -33.80 202.87
N ASP A 106 -89.92 -33.46 203.90
CA ASP A 106 -88.65 -32.70 203.76
C ASP A 106 -87.66 -33.43 202.82
N LYS A 107 -87.53 -34.76 202.96
CA LYS A 107 -86.62 -35.56 202.13
C LYS A 107 -87.06 -35.66 200.67
N LYS A 108 -88.36 -35.57 200.43
CA LYS A 108 -88.97 -35.49 199.10
C LYS A 108 -88.75 -34.11 198.46
N GLN A 109 -88.79 -33.03 199.24
CA GLN A 109 -88.44 -31.67 198.82
C GLN A 109 -86.97 -31.56 198.33
N GLU A 110 -86.04 -32.23 199.03
CA GLU A 110 -84.61 -32.30 198.71
C GLU A 110 -84.35 -33.03 197.37
N LEU A 111 -85.04 -34.14 197.12
CA LEU A 111 -85.01 -34.86 195.84
C LEU A 111 -85.63 -34.04 194.68
N GLN A 112 -86.75 -33.36 194.93
CA GLN A 112 -87.41 -32.51 193.93
C GLN A 112 -86.49 -31.37 193.45
N THR A 113 -85.68 -30.82 194.36
CA THR A 113 -84.72 -29.75 194.04
C THR A 113 -83.54 -30.27 193.23
N SER A 114 -83.09 -31.50 193.50
CA SER A 114 -81.98 -32.15 192.77
C SER A 114 -82.34 -32.50 191.32
N ILE A 115 -83.60 -32.77 191.00
CA ILE A 115 -84.06 -33.00 189.61
C ILE A 115 -83.93 -31.71 188.77
N SER A 116 -84.06 -30.54 189.41
CA SER A 116 -84.07 -29.24 188.70
C SER A 116 -82.68 -28.80 188.20
N THR A 117 -81.58 -29.36 188.71
CA THR A 117 -80.22 -29.03 188.24
C THR A 117 -79.81 -29.80 187.00
N LEU A 118 -80.35 -31.01 186.78
CA LEU A 118 -80.07 -31.84 185.60
C LEU A 118 -80.58 -31.23 184.29
N ASP A 119 -81.67 -30.47 184.32
CA ASP A 119 -82.25 -29.87 183.11
C ASP A 119 -81.44 -28.65 182.60
N VAL A 120 -80.65 -28.00 183.47
CA VAL A 120 -79.77 -26.89 183.09
C VAL A 120 -78.57 -27.39 182.25
N ASP A 121 -77.88 -28.44 182.72
CA ASP A 121 -76.71 -28.98 182.01
C ASP A 121 -77.10 -29.73 180.73
N SER A 122 -78.30 -30.34 180.68
CA SER A 122 -78.89 -30.89 179.45
C SER A 122 -78.95 -29.87 178.30
N ASN A 123 -79.36 -28.62 178.62
CA ASN A 123 -79.44 -27.55 177.63
C ASN A 123 -78.07 -26.98 177.24
N LYS A 124 -77.11 -26.96 178.18
CA LYS A 124 -75.73 -26.53 177.92
C LYS A 124 -75.01 -27.43 176.90
N ALA A 125 -75.28 -28.74 176.93
CA ALA A 125 -74.74 -29.69 175.96
C ALA A 125 -75.26 -29.48 174.53
N LYS A 126 -76.50 -28.98 174.34
CA LYS A 126 -77.07 -28.72 173.01
C LYS A 126 -76.40 -27.55 172.27
N VAL A 127 -76.05 -26.47 172.98
CA VAL A 127 -75.45 -25.27 172.37
C VAL A 127 -74.08 -25.59 171.77
N LEU A 128 -73.22 -26.30 172.52
CA LEU A 128 -71.88 -26.68 172.06
C LEU A 128 -71.89 -27.59 170.82
N LYS A 129 -72.93 -28.40 170.61
CA LYS A 129 -73.07 -29.23 169.41
C LYS A 129 -73.37 -28.37 168.17
N LEU A 130 -74.19 -27.33 168.30
CA LEU A 130 -74.53 -26.41 167.21
C LEU A 130 -73.33 -25.52 166.79
N ASP A 131 -72.54 -25.05 167.76
CA ASP A 131 -71.29 -24.31 167.45
C ASP A 131 -70.28 -25.18 166.70
N ASN A 132 -70.16 -26.46 167.05
CA ASN A 132 -69.24 -27.38 166.35
C ASN A 132 -69.71 -27.67 164.90
N GLU A 133 -71.02 -27.88 164.69
CA GLU A 133 -71.61 -28.02 163.35
C GLU A 133 -71.51 -26.73 162.50
N ALA A 134 -71.46 -25.56 163.15
CA ALA A 134 -71.18 -24.28 162.48
C ALA A 134 -69.70 -24.15 162.08
N LEU A 135 -68.76 -24.62 162.91
CA LEU A 135 -67.33 -24.63 162.61
C LEU A 135 -66.94 -25.60 161.49
N GLU A 136 -67.57 -26.78 161.40
CA GLU A 136 -67.36 -27.69 160.26
C GLU A 136 -67.83 -27.06 158.94
N LYS A 137 -68.96 -26.35 158.94
CA LYS A 137 -69.42 -25.57 157.77
C LYS A 137 -68.50 -24.40 157.43
N ARG A 138 -67.88 -23.76 158.43
CA ARG A 138 -66.86 -22.71 158.23
C ARG A 138 -65.60 -23.28 157.58
N ASN A 139 -65.11 -24.43 158.05
CA ASN A 139 -63.91 -25.08 157.51
C ASN A 139 -64.13 -25.65 156.11
N THR A 140 -65.28 -26.24 155.80
CA THR A 140 -65.59 -26.70 154.44
C THR A 140 -65.69 -25.53 153.47
N TYR A 141 -66.38 -24.43 153.83
CA TYR A 141 -66.41 -23.22 153.00
C TYR A 141 -65.01 -22.61 152.76
N LEU A 142 -64.17 -22.51 153.80
CA LEU A 142 -62.79 -22.02 153.64
C LEU A 142 -61.92 -22.97 152.81
N THR A 143 -62.16 -24.28 152.88
CA THR A 143 -61.47 -25.28 152.04
C THR A 143 -61.84 -25.09 150.57
N ASP A 144 -63.15 -24.96 150.26
CA ASP A 144 -63.64 -24.72 148.91
C ASP A 144 -63.16 -23.37 148.35
N GLU A 145 -63.09 -22.32 149.17
CA GLU A 145 -62.59 -21.02 148.72
C GLU A 145 -61.06 -21.03 148.49
N ASN A 146 -60.28 -21.75 149.32
CA ASN A 146 -58.87 -22.02 149.02
C ASN A 146 -58.71 -22.82 147.72
N ASN A 147 -59.52 -23.85 147.49
CA ASN A 147 -59.48 -24.64 146.25
C ASN A 147 -59.82 -23.77 145.01
N LYS A 148 -60.79 -22.85 145.11
CA LYS A 148 -61.08 -21.85 144.06
C LYS A 148 -59.93 -20.88 143.84
N LEU A 149 -59.28 -20.41 144.91
CA LEU A 149 -58.14 -19.50 144.84
C LEU A 149 -56.90 -20.19 144.23
N GLN A 150 -56.64 -21.45 144.58
CA GLN A 150 -55.61 -22.28 143.97
C GLN A 150 -55.91 -22.49 142.48
N THR A 151 -57.14 -22.86 142.12
CA THR A 151 -57.55 -23.01 140.71
C THR A 151 -57.36 -21.71 139.91
N LYS A 152 -57.66 -20.55 140.51
CA LYS A 152 -57.40 -19.23 139.89
C LYS A 152 -55.91 -18.89 139.78
N LEU A 153 -55.10 -19.29 140.77
CA LEU A 153 -53.65 -19.11 140.74
C LEU A 153 -53.01 -19.96 139.64
N ASP A 154 -53.46 -21.21 139.49
CA ASP A 154 -52.98 -22.14 138.47
C ASP A 154 -53.41 -21.70 137.06
N ASP A 155 -54.65 -21.26 136.88
CA ASP A 155 -55.15 -20.65 135.63
C ASP A 155 -54.41 -19.34 135.30
N SER A 156 -54.07 -18.52 136.30
CA SER A 156 -53.25 -17.31 136.11
C SER A 156 -51.79 -17.63 135.75
N ASN A 157 -51.21 -18.67 136.34
CA ASN A 157 -49.86 -19.16 136.00
C ASN A 157 -49.82 -19.79 134.60
N ALA A 158 -50.87 -20.50 134.20
CA ALA A 158 -51.03 -21.01 132.84
C ALA A 158 -51.13 -19.87 131.82
N LYS A 159 -51.93 -18.82 132.12
CA LYS A 159 -52.01 -17.61 131.30
C LYS A 159 -50.68 -16.85 131.21
N TYR A 160 -49.97 -16.68 132.32
CA TYR A 160 -48.63 -16.07 132.31
C TYR A 160 -47.63 -16.88 131.47
N SER A 161 -47.64 -18.20 131.60
CA SER A 161 -46.80 -19.11 130.81
C SER A 161 -47.13 -19.04 129.31
N SER A 162 -48.41 -18.94 128.95
CA SER A 162 -48.88 -18.74 127.57
C SER A 162 -48.41 -17.40 127.01
N VAL A 163 -48.60 -16.30 127.75
CA VAL A 163 -48.18 -14.95 127.33
C VAL A 163 -46.65 -14.84 127.21
N ASN A 164 -45.88 -15.45 128.11
CA ASN A 164 -44.42 -15.47 128.01
C ASN A 164 -43.93 -16.30 126.81
N SER A 165 -44.63 -17.39 126.47
CA SER A 165 -44.38 -18.18 125.27
C SER A 165 -44.70 -17.39 123.99
N GLU A 166 -45.80 -16.63 124.00
CA GLU A 166 -46.22 -15.79 122.87
C GLU A 166 -45.31 -14.56 122.68
N TYR A 167 -44.85 -13.94 123.76
CA TYR A 167 -43.80 -12.90 123.73
C TYR A 167 -42.49 -13.44 123.12
N SER A 168 -42.06 -14.63 123.55
CA SER A 168 -40.87 -15.30 122.99
C SER A 168 -41.04 -15.61 121.49
N ARG A 169 -42.26 -15.98 121.07
CA ARG A 169 -42.61 -16.21 119.66
C ARG A 169 -42.61 -14.91 118.85
N LEU A 170 -43.14 -13.82 119.40
CA LEU A 170 -43.14 -12.49 118.77
C LEU A 170 -41.72 -11.92 118.65
N GLN A 171 -40.88 -12.09 119.66
CA GLN A 171 -39.47 -11.69 119.60
C GLN A 171 -38.73 -12.46 118.50
N SER A 172 -38.93 -13.78 118.43
CA SER A 172 -38.37 -14.62 117.37
C SER A 172 -38.86 -14.21 115.96
N LEU A 173 -40.15 -13.90 115.83
CA LEU A 173 -40.76 -13.46 114.57
C LEU A 173 -40.24 -12.07 114.13
N ASN A 174 -40.05 -11.15 115.07
CA ASN A 174 -39.48 -9.83 114.79
C ASN A 174 -38.00 -9.93 114.36
N THR A 175 -37.23 -10.85 114.95
CA THR A 175 -35.87 -11.17 114.50
C THR A 175 -35.86 -11.75 113.08
N GLN A 176 -36.78 -12.68 112.75
CA GLN A 176 -36.92 -13.18 111.38
C GLN A 176 -37.30 -12.06 110.39
N LEU A 177 -38.23 -11.17 110.77
CA LEU A 177 -38.65 -10.06 109.92
C LEU A 177 -37.52 -9.06 109.63
N ASN A 178 -36.71 -8.72 110.64
CA ASN A 178 -35.52 -7.87 110.43
C ASN A 178 -34.48 -8.55 109.53
N ASN A 179 -34.21 -9.84 109.75
CA ASN A 179 -33.26 -10.59 108.91
C ASN A 179 -33.73 -10.66 107.45
N ASN A 180 -35.04 -10.85 107.22
CA ASN A 180 -35.62 -10.83 105.87
C ASN A 180 -35.50 -9.44 105.23
N TYR A 181 -35.82 -8.37 105.96
CA TYR A 181 -35.67 -6.99 105.48
C TYR A 181 -34.21 -6.66 105.12
N GLU A 182 -33.24 -7.07 105.94
CA GLU A 182 -31.83 -6.91 105.62
C GLU A 182 -31.39 -7.71 104.39
N GLN A 183 -31.94 -8.90 104.19
CA GLN A 183 -31.64 -9.73 103.02
C GLN A 183 -32.25 -9.13 101.75
N GLU A 184 -33.52 -8.73 101.78
CA GLU A 184 -34.22 -8.08 100.67
C GLU A 184 -33.54 -6.74 100.30
N ASN A 185 -33.04 -5.99 101.28
CA ASN A 185 -32.26 -4.77 101.05
C ASN A 185 -30.87 -5.08 100.43
N LYS A 186 -30.20 -6.17 100.83
CA LYS A 186 -28.94 -6.63 100.18
C LYS A 186 -29.20 -7.03 98.73
N GLU A 187 -30.29 -7.73 98.46
CA GLU A 187 -30.71 -8.13 97.11
C GLU A 187 -31.10 -6.92 96.25
N TYR A 188 -31.84 -5.96 96.81
CA TYR A 188 -32.15 -4.69 96.15
C TYR A 188 -30.89 -3.91 95.73
N ASN A 189 -29.93 -3.74 96.64
CA ASN A 189 -28.66 -3.05 96.32
C ASN A 189 -27.81 -3.83 95.31
N THR A 190 -27.84 -5.17 95.36
CA THR A 190 -27.19 -6.03 94.35
C THR A 190 -27.83 -5.85 92.98
N LEU A 191 -29.17 -5.82 92.91
CA LEU A 191 -29.92 -5.57 91.68
C LEU A 191 -29.68 -4.16 91.12
N LEU A 192 -29.55 -3.15 91.99
CA LEU A 192 -29.22 -1.78 91.62
C LEU A 192 -27.80 -1.68 91.01
N SER A 193 -26.84 -2.38 91.59
CA SER A 193 -25.48 -2.51 91.06
C SER A 193 -25.47 -3.21 89.69
N ASN A 194 -26.15 -4.37 89.59
CA ASN A 194 -26.27 -5.12 88.33
C ASN A 194 -26.94 -4.29 87.22
N LYS A 195 -27.96 -3.49 87.56
CA LYS A 195 -28.57 -2.54 86.64
C LYS A 195 -27.55 -1.52 86.12
N SER A 196 -26.77 -0.91 87.01
CA SER A 196 -25.76 0.10 86.63
C SER A 196 -24.65 -0.48 85.74
N ILE A 197 -24.24 -1.73 85.98
CA ILE A 197 -23.31 -2.47 85.11
C ILE A 197 -23.94 -2.69 83.74
N LEU A 198 -25.19 -3.15 83.67
CA LEU A 198 -25.89 -3.40 82.40
C LEU A 198 -26.12 -2.13 81.59
N GLU A 199 -26.37 -0.99 82.25
CA GLU A 199 -26.45 0.34 81.60
C GLU A 199 -25.09 0.78 81.02
N ALA A 200 -23.97 0.46 81.69
CA ALA A 200 -22.62 0.70 81.18
C ALA A 200 -22.24 -0.23 80.01
N ASP A 201 -22.64 -1.50 80.06
CA ASP A 201 -22.45 -2.46 78.96
C ASP A 201 -23.27 -2.08 77.73
N LEU A 202 -24.53 -1.67 77.90
CA LEU A 202 -25.37 -1.16 76.81
C LEU A 202 -24.75 0.06 76.13
N LYS A 203 -24.23 1.01 76.92
CA LYS A 203 -23.51 2.20 76.40
C LYS A 203 -22.23 1.81 75.65
N THR A 204 -21.49 0.82 76.16
CA THR A 204 -20.28 0.29 75.53
C THR A 204 -20.59 -0.43 74.22
N LEU A 205 -21.68 -1.21 74.18
CA LEU A 205 -22.13 -1.92 72.99
C LEU A 205 -22.66 -0.97 71.92
N SER A 206 -23.46 0.04 72.30
CA SER A 206 -23.89 1.11 71.40
C SER A 206 -22.70 1.87 70.80
N THR A 207 -21.68 2.18 71.59
CA THR A 207 -20.44 2.81 71.08
C THR A 207 -19.72 1.93 70.06
N LYS A 208 -19.66 0.61 70.30
CA LYS A 208 -19.09 -0.36 69.35
C LYS A 208 -19.92 -0.48 68.07
N ILE A 209 -21.25 -0.44 68.16
CA ILE A 209 -22.14 -0.46 66.98
C ILE A 209 -21.89 0.76 66.10
N ASN A 210 -21.94 1.98 66.66
CA ASN A 210 -21.71 3.21 65.90
C ASN A 210 -20.31 3.23 65.24
N ASN A 211 -19.28 2.73 65.93
CA ASN A 211 -17.93 2.61 65.37
C ASN A 211 -17.87 1.59 64.22
N ASN A 212 -18.57 0.45 64.34
CA ASN A 212 -18.66 -0.56 63.28
C ASN A 212 -19.45 -0.03 62.07
N GLU A 213 -20.55 0.69 62.26
CA GLU A 213 -21.31 1.36 61.18
C GLU A 213 -20.46 2.41 60.45
N THR A 214 -19.68 3.19 61.19
CA THR A 214 -18.71 4.14 60.62
C THR A 214 -17.61 3.42 59.83
N THR A 215 -17.16 2.25 60.30
CA THR A 215 -16.16 1.44 59.60
C THR A 215 -16.74 0.78 58.35
N LEU A 216 -17.99 0.32 58.41
CA LEU A 216 -18.69 -0.33 57.30
C LEU A 216 -18.94 0.66 56.16
N THR A 217 -19.44 1.86 56.47
CA THR A 217 -19.66 2.92 55.48
C THR A 217 -18.36 3.43 54.84
N LEU A 218 -17.23 3.46 55.57
CA LEU A 218 -15.91 3.71 54.98
C LEU A 218 -15.48 2.59 54.02
N LEU A 219 -15.70 1.32 54.39
CA LEU A 219 -15.39 0.17 53.51
C LEU A 219 -16.29 0.13 52.27
N GLU A 220 -17.54 0.56 52.36
CA GLU A 220 -18.44 0.71 51.21
C GLU A 220 -17.95 1.78 50.22
N VAL A 221 -17.40 2.89 50.73
CA VAL A 221 -16.73 3.92 49.92
C VAL A 221 -15.46 3.37 49.26
N ASP A 222 -14.58 2.70 50.00
CA ASP A 222 -13.37 2.07 49.46
C ASP A 222 -13.71 1.04 48.36
N ILE A 223 -14.75 0.23 48.55
CA ILE A 223 -15.24 -0.74 47.55
C ILE A 223 -15.78 -0.02 46.30
N SER A 224 -16.48 1.10 46.46
CA SER A 224 -16.96 1.93 45.36
C SER A 224 -15.79 2.50 44.54
N ASP A 225 -14.81 3.12 45.19
CA ASP A 225 -13.64 3.73 44.54
C ASP A 225 -12.75 2.68 43.85
N LEU A 226 -12.52 1.53 44.50
CA LEU A 226 -11.81 0.40 43.88
C LEU A 226 -12.57 -0.17 42.67
N THR A 227 -13.91 -0.17 42.70
CA THR A 227 -14.75 -0.61 41.58
C THR A 227 -14.70 0.40 40.42
N GLY A 228 -14.71 1.71 40.71
CA GLY A 228 -14.48 2.77 39.72
C GLY A 228 -13.12 2.65 39.07
N LYS A 229 -12.05 2.54 39.88
CA LYS A 229 -10.66 2.38 39.40
C LYS A 229 -10.46 1.10 38.57
N LYS A 230 -11.08 -0.02 38.98
CA LYS A 230 -11.10 -1.26 38.20
C LYS A 230 -11.77 -1.05 36.83
N THR A 231 -12.88 -0.32 36.78
CA THR A 231 -13.63 -0.05 35.55
C THR A 231 -12.83 0.83 34.58
N LEU A 232 -12.12 1.84 35.10
CA LEU A 232 -11.19 2.66 34.32
C LEU A 232 -10.04 1.82 33.74
N LEU A 233 -9.37 1.00 34.55
CA LEU A 233 -8.28 0.13 34.10
C LEU A 233 -8.73 -0.93 33.07
N VAL A 234 -9.94 -1.47 33.20
CA VAL A 234 -10.52 -2.37 32.17
C VAL A 234 -10.75 -1.63 30.86
N THR A 235 -11.23 -0.38 30.92
CA THR A 235 -11.45 0.46 29.73
C THR A 235 -10.13 0.82 29.04
N GLU A 236 -9.13 1.25 29.81
CA GLU A 236 -7.79 1.58 29.33
C GLU A 236 -7.09 0.37 28.68
N ASN A 237 -7.16 -0.80 29.31
CA ASN A 237 -6.60 -2.04 28.76
C ASN A 237 -7.32 -2.50 27.47
N SER A 238 -8.63 -2.24 27.36
CA SER A 238 -9.38 -2.46 26.11
C SER A 238 -8.95 -1.50 24.99
N ASN A 239 -8.66 -0.25 25.32
CA ASN A 239 -8.16 0.75 24.37
C ASN A 239 -6.75 0.39 23.89
N LEU A 240 -5.83 0.10 24.82
CA LEU A 240 -4.45 -0.31 24.51
C LEU A 240 -4.40 -1.61 23.67
N SER A 241 -5.28 -2.57 23.94
CA SER A 241 -5.42 -3.79 23.14
C SER A 241 -5.89 -3.48 21.70
N SER A 242 -6.77 -2.50 21.54
CA SER A 242 -7.26 -2.03 20.23
C SER A 242 -6.17 -1.26 19.47
N GLU A 243 -5.45 -0.37 20.14
CA GLU A 243 -4.33 0.40 19.59
C GLU A 243 -3.18 -0.52 19.15
N LYS A 244 -2.82 -1.51 19.97
CA LYS A 244 -1.87 -2.58 19.61
C LYS A 244 -2.28 -3.29 18.32
N LYS A 245 -3.56 -3.65 18.17
CA LYS A 245 -4.07 -4.31 16.97
C LYS A 245 -4.00 -3.42 15.72
N ASN A 246 -4.18 -2.11 15.88
CA ASN A 246 -4.00 -1.15 14.80
C ASN A 246 -2.51 -1.12 14.37
N TYR A 247 -1.58 -0.99 15.31
CA TYR A 247 -0.14 -1.04 14.99
C TYR A 247 0.31 -2.38 14.37
N GLU A 248 -0.24 -3.52 14.81
CA GLU A 248 0.00 -4.82 14.18
C GLU A 248 -0.50 -4.85 12.71
N THR A 249 -1.58 -4.11 12.41
CA THR A 249 -2.11 -3.96 11.05
C THR A 249 -1.23 -3.01 10.21
N ASP A 250 -0.85 -1.86 10.75
CA ASP A 250 0.02 -0.89 10.08
C ASP A 250 1.39 -1.48 9.73
N ILE A 251 1.98 -2.26 10.66
CA ILE A 251 3.24 -2.99 10.42
C ILE A 251 3.10 -3.99 9.27
N ALA A 252 1.95 -4.67 9.14
CA ALA A 252 1.69 -5.59 8.04
C ALA A 252 1.54 -4.86 6.69
N VAL A 253 0.87 -3.70 6.67
CA VAL A 253 0.76 -2.84 5.48
C VAL A 253 2.13 -2.32 5.05
N LEU A 254 2.89 -1.69 5.95
CA LEU A 254 4.22 -1.14 5.68
C LEU A 254 5.22 -2.22 5.22
N LYS A 255 5.08 -3.46 5.70
CA LYS A 255 5.87 -4.60 5.22
C LYS A 255 5.55 -4.96 3.76
N ASN A 256 4.26 -5.02 3.40
CA ASN A 256 3.84 -5.29 2.03
C ASN A 256 4.22 -4.15 1.06
N GLU A 257 4.11 -2.89 1.50
CA GLU A 257 4.59 -1.73 0.74
C GLU A 257 6.10 -1.79 0.51
N LYS A 258 6.89 -2.12 1.55
CA LYS A 258 8.35 -2.30 1.43
C LYS A 258 8.71 -3.41 0.44
N GLU A 259 8.02 -4.53 0.45
CA GLU A 259 8.24 -5.64 -0.49
C GLU A 259 7.86 -5.26 -1.93
N THR A 260 6.77 -4.50 -2.09
CA THR A 260 6.34 -3.92 -3.37
C THR A 260 7.38 -2.94 -3.93
N LEU A 261 7.83 -1.98 -3.11
CA LEU A 261 8.87 -1.02 -3.46
C LEU A 261 10.21 -1.69 -3.80
N THR A 262 10.58 -2.74 -3.05
CA THR A 262 11.81 -3.53 -3.33
C THR A 262 11.74 -4.21 -4.71
N SER A 263 10.56 -4.73 -5.07
CA SER A 263 10.30 -5.29 -6.40
C SER A 263 10.35 -4.21 -7.49
N SER A 264 9.72 -3.04 -7.25
CA SER A 264 9.75 -1.90 -8.18
C SER A 264 11.17 -1.37 -8.42
N ILE A 265 11.99 -1.24 -7.38
CA ILE A 265 13.40 -0.84 -7.47
C ILE A 265 14.20 -1.85 -8.29
N SER A 266 13.93 -3.15 -8.11
CA SER A 266 14.58 -4.22 -8.87
C SER A 266 14.20 -4.17 -10.36
N GLN A 267 12.91 -3.95 -10.66
CA GLN A 267 12.40 -3.76 -12.02
C GLN A 267 13.07 -2.54 -12.70
N LEU A 268 13.12 -1.41 -12.00
CA LEU A 268 13.75 -0.17 -12.49
C LEU A 268 15.26 -0.34 -12.75
N LYS A 269 15.96 -1.11 -11.91
CA LYS A 269 17.38 -1.42 -12.09
C LYS A 269 17.62 -2.26 -13.35
N THR A 270 16.80 -3.29 -13.59
CA THR A 270 16.83 -4.09 -14.83
C THR A 270 16.52 -3.24 -16.07
N ASN A 271 15.50 -2.39 -16.00
CA ASN A 271 15.15 -1.48 -17.09
C ASN A 271 16.29 -0.51 -17.41
N LYS A 272 16.92 0.08 -16.38
CA LYS A 272 18.10 0.95 -16.54
C LYS A 272 19.23 0.24 -17.28
N THR A 273 19.62 -0.97 -16.84
CA THR A 273 20.71 -1.73 -17.48
C THR A 273 20.37 -2.12 -18.93
N SER A 274 19.11 -2.39 -19.23
CA SER A 274 18.64 -2.59 -20.62
C SER A 274 18.81 -1.33 -21.48
N MET A 275 18.41 -0.16 -20.96
CA MET A 275 18.55 1.12 -21.66
C MET A 275 20.02 1.52 -21.84
N GLU A 276 20.90 1.26 -20.87
CA GLU A 276 22.35 1.46 -20.99
C GLU A 276 22.95 0.59 -22.12
N GLY A 277 22.49 -0.65 -22.27
CA GLY A 277 22.85 -1.52 -23.40
C GLY A 277 22.32 -1.04 -24.76
N GLN A 278 21.11 -0.48 -24.80
CA GLN A 278 20.55 0.14 -26.01
C GLN A 278 21.34 1.39 -26.43
N VAL A 279 21.69 2.28 -25.49
CA VAL A 279 22.53 3.46 -25.75
C VAL A 279 23.89 3.03 -26.32
N SER A 280 24.59 2.08 -25.70
CA SER A 280 25.89 1.60 -26.21
C SER A 280 25.79 0.88 -27.56
N THR A 281 24.60 0.44 -27.98
CA THR A 281 24.36 -0.11 -29.32
C THR A 281 24.17 1.01 -30.35
N LEU A 282 23.38 2.03 -30.01
CA LEU A 282 23.15 3.23 -30.83
C LEU A 282 24.45 4.02 -31.06
N GLU A 283 25.30 4.18 -30.03
CA GLU A 283 26.62 4.82 -30.15
C GLU A 283 27.52 4.12 -31.19
N LYS A 284 27.51 2.77 -31.22
CA LYS A 284 28.26 1.99 -32.22
C LYS A 284 27.69 2.15 -33.62
N GLN A 285 26.36 2.21 -33.76
CA GLN A 285 25.70 2.47 -35.05
C GLN A 285 26.04 3.87 -35.58
N ILE A 286 25.97 4.90 -34.74
CA ILE A 286 26.37 6.28 -35.08
C ILE A 286 27.85 6.33 -35.48
N SER A 287 28.74 5.65 -34.75
CA SER A 287 30.17 5.55 -35.09
C SER A 287 30.41 4.91 -36.46
N ASN A 288 29.63 3.89 -36.83
CA ASN A 288 29.73 3.24 -38.15
C ASN A 288 29.18 4.14 -39.26
N PHE A 289 27.96 4.67 -39.13
CA PHE A 289 27.40 5.60 -40.12
C PHE A 289 28.28 6.84 -40.34
N THR A 290 29.01 7.30 -39.31
CA THR A 290 29.99 8.39 -39.43
C THR A 290 31.18 8.00 -40.33
N LYS A 291 31.67 6.76 -40.24
CA LYS A 291 32.73 6.23 -41.13
C LYS A 291 32.20 6.05 -42.54
N ASP A 292 31.01 5.47 -42.69
CA ASP A 292 30.39 5.20 -44.00
C ASP A 292 30.17 6.51 -44.76
N ASN A 293 29.62 7.53 -44.10
CA ASN A 293 29.43 8.86 -44.67
C ASN A 293 30.78 9.56 -45.00
N SER A 294 31.83 9.36 -44.20
CA SER A 294 33.19 9.83 -44.53
C SER A 294 33.79 9.11 -45.73
N SER A 295 33.45 7.84 -45.95
CA SER A 295 33.87 7.08 -47.13
C SER A 295 33.14 7.55 -48.39
N LEU A 296 31.81 7.71 -48.32
CA LEU A 296 30.97 8.21 -49.40
C LEU A 296 31.34 9.65 -49.81
N SER A 297 31.72 10.51 -48.85
CA SER A 297 32.23 11.86 -49.16
C SER A 297 33.48 11.78 -50.05
N LYS A 298 34.46 10.95 -49.70
CA LYS A 298 35.70 10.77 -50.48
C LYS A 298 35.45 10.18 -51.85
N GLU A 299 34.51 9.25 -51.97
CA GLU A 299 34.10 8.70 -53.26
C GLU A 299 33.45 9.76 -54.15
N ASN A 300 32.60 10.63 -53.57
CA ASN A 300 32.00 11.77 -54.27
C ASN A 300 33.06 12.80 -54.72
N ASP A 301 34.06 13.09 -53.87
CA ASP A 301 35.20 13.95 -54.24
C ASP A 301 35.99 13.37 -55.44
N ILE A 302 36.25 12.06 -55.43
CA ILE A 302 36.91 11.35 -56.54
C ILE A 302 36.07 11.37 -57.82
N LEU A 303 34.74 11.20 -57.71
CA LEU A 303 33.83 11.25 -58.86
C LEU A 303 33.73 12.67 -59.44
N SER A 304 33.66 13.69 -58.58
CA SER A 304 33.72 15.11 -58.97
C SER A 304 35.03 15.46 -59.70
N GLY A 305 36.16 14.95 -59.21
CA GLY A 305 37.45 15.02 -59.91
C GLY A 305 37.41 14.39 -61.30
N LYS A 306 36.89 13.17 -61.44
CA LYS A 306 36.74 12.48 -62.73
C LYS A 306 35.85 13.25 -63.71
N VAL A 307 34.72 13.78 -63.25
CA VAL A 307 33.82 14.62 -64.07
C VAL A 307 34.54 15.88 -64.55
N THR A 308 35.36 16.49 -63.69
CA THR A 308 36.18 17.66 -64.07
C THR A 308 37.21 17.30 -65.16
N THR A 309 37.91 16.17 -65.03
CA THR A 309 38.84 15.69 -66.06
C THR A 309 38.15 15.36 -67.39
N LEU A 310 37.02 14.63 -67.37
CA LEU A 310 36.27 14.29 -68.57
C LEU A 310 35.74 15.53 -69.30
N ASN A 311 35.31 16.57 -68.57
CA ASN A 311 34.89 17.84 -69.19
C ASN A 311 36.07 18.57 -69.86
N GLN A 312 37.28 18.46 -69.32
CA GLN A 312 38.50 18.99 -69.98
C GLN A 312 38.85 18.18 -71.24
N GLU A 313 38.77 16.85 -71.18
CA GLU A 313 38.97 15.98 -72.36
C GLU A 313 37.96 16.28 -73.48
N ILE A 314 36.67 16.42 -73.15
CA ILE A 314 35.61 16.82 -74.10
C ILE A 314 35.92 18.18 -74.74
N THR A 315 36.40 19.14 -73.95
CA THR A 315 36.79 20.48 -74.44
C THR A 315 37.99 20.40 -75.40
N ASN A 316 39.00 19.58 -75.06
CA ASN A 316 40.18 19.38 -75.90
C ASN A 316 39.81 18.69 -77.22
N LEU A 317 38.98 17.65 -77.19
CA LEU A 317 38.48 16.95 -78.39
C LEU A 317 37.60 17.86 -79.28
N ALA A 318 36.85 18.79 -78.68
CA ALA A 318 36.09 19.79 -79.44
C ALA A 318 37.01 20.79 -80.17
N ASN A 319 38.10 21.21 -79.53
CA ASN A 319 39.13 22.08 -80.13
C ASN A 319 39.91 21.35 -81.23
N GLU A 320 40.26 20.07 -81.02
CA GLU A 320 40.92 19.23 -82.03
C GLU A 320 40.00 19.01 -83.25
N LYS A 321 38.73 18.66 -83.04
CA LYS A 321 37.72 18.54 -84.11
C LYS A 321 37.56 19.85 -84.90
N THR A 322 37.58 21.00 -84.22
CA THR A 322 37.51 22.32 -84.87
C THR A 322 38.76 22.58 -85.72
N THR A 323 39.94 22.24 -85.21
CA THR A 323 41.22 22.32 -85.94
C THR A 323 41.22 21.42 -87.17
N LEU A 324 40.75 20.18 -87.04
CA LEU A 324 40.66 19.22 -88.15
C LEU A 324 39.67 19.68 -89.23
N ASN A 325 38.50 20.22 -88.85
CA ASN A 325 37.54 20.81 -89.78
C ASN A 325 38.13 21.99 -90.57
N ASN A 326 38.94 22.84 -89.92
CA ASN A 326 39.64 23.94 -90.59
C ASN A 326 40.66 23.39 -91.60
N ASN A 327 41.49 22.42 -91.20
CA ASN A 327 42.47 21.77 -92.08
C ASN A 327 41.80 21.12 -93.31
N VAL A 328 40.69 20.41 -93.11
CA VAL A 328 39.88 19.83 -94.20
C VAL A 328 39.36 20.93 -95.14
N SER A 329 38.89 22.06 -94.60
CA SER A 329 38.40 23.19 -95.40
C SER A 329 39.51 23.82 -96.24
N SER A 330 40.72 23.99 -95.69
CA SER A 330 41.90 24.46 -96.43
C SER A 330 42.34 23.48 -97.51
N LEU A 331 42.31 22.17 -97.25
CA LEU A 331 42.62 21.14 -98.26
C LEU A 331 41.62 21.12 -99.43
N TYR A 332 40.34 21.43 -99.19
CA TYR A 332 39.37 21.64 -100.28
C TYR A 332 39.70 22.90 -101.11
N GLN A 333 40.07 24.01 -100.48
CA GLN A 333 40.48 25.24 -101.18
C GLN A 333 41.76 25.03 -102.00
N GLU A 334 42.75 24.29 -101.48
CA GLU A 334 43.96 23.91 -102.18
C GLU A 334 43.65 23.02 -103.39
N LYS A 335 42.83 21.99 -103.19
CA LYS A 335 42.36 21.10 -104.27
C LYS A 335 41.69 21.89 -105.41
N ASP A 336 40.80 22.83 -105.09
CA ASP A 336 40.10 23.61 -106.10
C ASP A 336 41.02 24.61 -106.82
N SER A 337 42.01 25.17 -106.12
CA SER A 337 43.10 25.95 -106.73
C SER A 337 43.95 25.10 -107.69
N LEU A 338 44.30 23.87 -107.31
CA LEU A 338 45.03 22.93 -108.16
C LEU A 338 44.20 22.50 -109.39
N ASN A 339 42.90 22.26 -109.23
CA ASN A 339 41.99 21.98 -110.35
C ASN A 339 41.93 23.15 -111.35
N LEU A 340 41.89 24.39 -110.87
CA LEU A 340 41.94 25.58 -111.71
C LEU A 340 43.28 25.72 -112.46
N GLN A 341 44.40 25.44 -111.77
CA GLN A 341 45.73 25.41 -112.40
C GLN A 341 45.82 24.33 -113.49
N ILE A 342 45.28 23.13 -113.26
CA ILE A 342 45.22 22.05 -114.25
C ILE A 342 44.40 22.49 -115.48
N SER A 343 43.23 23.09 -115.29
CA SER A 343 42.38 23.60 -116.38
C SER A 343 43.08 24.69 -117.21
N ASN A 344 43.79 25.61 -116.55
CA ASN A 344 44.59 26.64 -117.21
C ASN A 344 45.78 26.05 -118.00
N LEU A 345 46.43 25.00 -117.46
CA LEU A 345 47.52 24.28 -118.14
C LEU A 345 47.01 23.48 -119.34
N GLN A 346 45.85 22.83 -119.24
CA GLN A 346 45.18 22.15 -120.36
C GLN A 346 44.85 23.14 -121.49
N THR A 347 44.21 24.27 -121.15
CA THR A 347 43.93 25.35 -122.11
C THR A 347 45.21 25.88 -122.77
N SER A 348 46.30 26.01 -122.02
CA SER A 348 47.60 26.44 -122.55
C SER A 348 48.25 25.41 -123.47
N PHE A 349 48.09 24.11 -123.16
CA PHE A 349 48.57 22.99 -123.97
C PHE A 349 47.80 22.87 -125.29
N ASP A 350 46.49 23.06 -125.28
CA ASP A 350 45.67 23.04 -126.49
C ASP A 350 45.99 24.23 -127.42
N ASN A 351 46.19 25.43 -126.85
CA ASN A 351 46.68 26.59 -127.60
C ASN A 351 48.07 26.36 -128.22
N LEU A 352 48.96 25.66 -127.52
CA LEU A 352 50.28 25.28 -128.04
C LEU A 352 50.17 24.24 -129.16
N ASN A 353 49.29 23.24 -129.03
CA ASN A 353 49.03 22.24 -130.08
C ASN A 353 48.46 22.88 -131.35
N ASN A 354 47.54 23.84 -131.22
CA ASN A 354 47.02 24.62 -132.34
C ASN A 354 48.16 25.42 -133.01
N SER A 355 48.98 26.12 -132.22
CA SER A 355 50.16 26.84 -132.73
C SER A 355 51.15 25.92 -133.49
N VAL A 356 51.32 24.67 -133.03
CA VAL A 356 52.14 23.65 -133.72
C VAL A 356 51.48 23.15 -135.02
N ALA A 357 50.15 23.07 -135.09
CA ALA A 357 49.42 22.75 -136.31
C ALA A 357 49.51 23.88 -137.35
N ASP A 358 49.42 25.14 -136.91
CA ASP A 358 49.62 26.33 -137.75
C ASP A 358 51.05 26.39 -138.30
N LEU A 359 52.07 26.17 -137.45
CA LEU A 359 53.47 26.10 -137.88
C LEU A 359 53.74 24.97 -138.89
N ARG A 360 53.10 23.80 -138.72
CA ARG A 360 53.17 22.71 -139.71
C ARG A 360 52.54 23.13 -141.05
N THR A 361 51.41 23.82 -141.02
CA THR A 361 50.70 24.32 -142.21
C THR A 361 51.50 25.40 -142.94
N LEU A 362 52.11 26.33 -142.18
CA LEU A 362 53.02 27.35 -142.71
C LEU A 362 54.28 26.72 -143.33
N ASN A 363 54.88 25.72 -142.68
CA ASN A 363 56.06 25.02 -143.21
C ASN A 363 55.74 24.21 -144.49
N ASN A 364 54.56 23.59 -144.58
CA ASN A 364 54.08 22.96 -145.82
C ASN A 364 53.88 24.00 -146.94
N THR A 365 53.32 25.16 -146.60
CA THR A 365 53.16 26.28 -147.55
C THR A 365 54.52 26.78 -148.05
N LEU A 366 55.48 26.97 -147.15
CA LEU A 366 56.86 27.35 -147.47
C LEU A 366 57.54 26.32 -148.40
N ALA A 367 57.36 25.02 -148.17
CA ALA A 367 57.89 23.97 -149.03
C ALA A 367 57.25 23.94 -150.44
N ILE A 368 55.96 24.30 -150.55
CA ILE A 368 55.27 24.48 -151.84
C ILE A 368 55.79 25.74 -152.56
N THR A 369 55.97 26.84 -151.83
CA THR A 369 56.55 28.08 -152.35
C THR A 369 57.98 27.85 -152.85
N GLN A 370 58.82 27.10 -152.12
CA GLN A 370 60.18 26.77 -152.56
C GLN A 370 60.17 25.97 -153.86
N LYS A 371 59.36 24.89 -153.97
CA LYS A 371 59.19 24.14 -155.22
C LYS A 371 58.72 25.02 -156.38
N THR A 372 57.91 26.04 -156.10
CA THR A 372 57.44 27.01 -157.10
C THR A 372 58.59 27.93 -157.55
N ILE A 373 59.44 28.39 -156.62
CA ILE A 373 60.66 29.16 -156.91
C ILE A 373 61.65 28.32 -157.72
N ASP A 374 61.89 27.06 -157.35
CA ASP A 374 62.80 26.15 -158.06
C ASP A 374 62.33 25.90 -159.50
N SER A 375 61.01 25.73 -159.68
CA SER A 375 60.38 25.63 -161.01
C SER A 375 60.56 26.92 -161.82
N LYS A 376 60.31 28.10 -161.23
CA LYS A 376 60.51 29.38 -161.91
C LYS A 376 61.98 29.69 -162.22
N ASN A 377 62.92 29.29 -161.37
CA ASN A 377 64.35 29.36 -161.67
C ASN A 377 64.74 28.44 -162.84
N SER A 378 64.09 27.28 -162.97
CA SER A 378 64.28 26.35 -164.10
C SER A 378 63.70 26.89 -165.41
N GLU A 379 62.51 27.52 -165.37
CA GLU A 379 61.93 28.27 -166.49
C GLU A 379 62.85 29.44 -166.91
N LEU A 380 63.34 30.23 -165.96
CA LEU A 380 64.19 31.39 -166.19
C LEU A 380 65.55 30.97 -166.77
N SER A 381 66.16 29.89 -166.27
CA SER A 381 67.37 29.29 -166.86
C SER A 381 67.14 28.85 -168.31
N THR A 382 66.02 28.18 -168.58
CA THR A 382 65.61 27.79 -169.94
C THR A 382 65.41 28.99 -170.87
N LEU A 383 64.84 30.08 -170.35
CA LEU A 383 64.65 31.33 -171.08
C LEU A 383 65.99 32.03 -171.36
N ASN A 384 66.91 32.05 -170.40
CA ASN A 384 68.26 32.56 -170.58
C ASN A 384 69.05 31.78 -171.65
N THR A 385 68.90 30.45 -171.71
CA THR A 385 69.46 29.64 -172.81
C THR A 385 68.89 30.08 -174.15
N LYS A 386 67.55 30.21 -174.27
CA LYS A 386 66.90 30.70 -175.50
C LYS A 386 67.35 32.11 -175.90
N ILE A 387 67.56 33.02 -174.94
CA ILE A 387 68.11 34.36 -175.18
C ILE A 387 69.58 34.28 -175.66
N SER A 388 70.40 33.39 -175.08
CA SER A 388 71.77 33.15 -175.53
C SER A 388 71.81 32.65 -176.98
N ASP A 389 70.97 31.69 -177.34
CA ASP A 389 70.90 31.13 -178.70
C ASP A 389 70.28 32.12 -179.71
N ALA A 390 69.31 32.94 -179.29
CA ALA A 390 68.82 34.06 -180.08
C ALA A 390 69.93 35.09 -180.34
N ASN A 391 70.77 35.41 -179.34
CA ASN A 391 71.91 36.31 -179.50
C ASN A 391 73.02 35.73 -180.41
N LYS A 392 73.28 34.41 -180.36
CA LYS A 392 74.18 33.74 -181.34
C LYS A 392 73.62 33.83 -182.76
N THR A 393 72.29 33.65 -182.90
CA THR A 393 71.59 33.76 -184.19
C THR A 393 71.65 35.18 -184.72
N LEU A 394 71.42 36.19 -183.88
CA LEU A 394 71.56 37.62 -184.19
C LEU A 394 72.98 37.95 -184.65
N GLY A 395 74.01 37.48 -183.92
CA GLY A 395 75.41 37.69 -184.31
C GLY A 395 75.77 37.02 -185.64
N SER A 396 75.20 35.84 -185.91
CA SER A 396 75.38 35.13 -187.19
C SER A 396 74.70 35.87 -188.35
N LEU A 397 73.50 36.41 -188.14
CA LEU A 397 72.82 37.28 -189.11
C LEU A 397 73.60 38.58 -189.33
N GLN A 398 74.12 39.21 -188.28
CA GLN A 398 74.93 40.43 -188.37
C GLN A 398 76.21 40.20 -189.18
N ALA A 399 76.87 39.06 -188.99
CA ALA A 399 78.04 38.66 -189.80
C ALA A 399 77.65 38.39 -191.27
N SER A 400 76.50 37.77 -191.51
CA SER A 400 75.96 37.55 -192.87
C SER A 400 75.66 38.87 -193.58
N ILE A 401 74.98 39.82 -192.91
CA ILE A 401 74.74 41.18 -193.41
C ILE A 401 76.07 41.87 -193.75
N THR A 402 77.05 41.82 -192.84
CA THR A 402 78.38 42.40 -193.07
C THR A 402 79.09 41.79 -194.29
N SER A 403 78.88 40.49 -194.55
CA SER A 403 79.38 39.82 -195.76
C SER A 403 78.66 40.29 -197.02
N SER A 404 77.33 40.40 -196.99
CA SER A 404 76.53 40.91 -198.11
C SER A 404 76.79 42.39 -198.40
N ASP A 405 77.06 43.23 -197.40
CA ASP A 405 77.45 44.63 -197.61
C ASP A 405 78.84 44.74 -198.25
N LYS A 406 79.78 43.86 -197.88
CA LYS A 406 81.08 43.73 -198.54
C LYS A 406 80.94 43.23 -199.99
N GLU A 407 80.03 42.29 -200.24
CA GLU A 407 79.70 41.81 -201.59
C GLU A 407 79.04 42.92 -202.44
N ASN A 408 78.07 43.65 -201.90
CA ASN A 408 77.47 44.84 -202.52
C ASN A 408 78.53 45.91 -202.84
N THR A 409 79.52 46.10 -201.96
CA THR A 409 80.64 47.03 -202.19
C THR A 409 81.55 46.55 -203.32
N ASN A 410 81.84 45.25 -203.40
CA ASN A 410 82.57 44.64 -204.51
C ASN A 410 81.80 44.77 -205.83
N LEU A 411 80.49 44.49 -205.82
CA LEU A 411 79.60 44.60 -206.99
C LEU A 411 79.47 46.06 -207.46
N ALA A 412 79.37 47.03 -206.55
CA ALA A 412 79.42 48.45 -206.88
C ALA A 412 80.75 48.84 -207.53
N THR A 413 81.88 48.37 -206.98
CA THR A 413 83.22 48.58 -207.56
C THR A 413 83.35 47.94 -208.95
N GLN A 414 82.73 46.78 -209.16
CA GLN A 414 82.74 46.06 -210.44
C GLN A 414 81.84 46.75 -211.48
N ARG A 415 80.65 47.22 -211.08
CA ARG A 415 79.78 48.12 -211.85
C ARG A 415 80.53 49.37 -212.28
N ASP A 416 81.30 49.99 -211.40
CA ASP A 416 82.00 51.25 -211.73
C ASP A 416 83.18 51.03 -212.69
N LYS A 417 83.87 49.88 -212.61
CA LYS A 417 84.79 49.44 -213.66
C LYS A 417 84.08 49.23 -215.00
N LEU A 418 82.95 48.53 -215.01
CA LEU A 418 82.15 48.31 -216.22
C LEU A 418 81.60 49.63 -216.81
N ASN A 419 81.23 50.60 -215.98
CA ASN A 419 80.83 51.94 -216.43
C ASN A 419 82.00 52.72 -217.06
N LEU A 420 83.22 52.62 -216.50
CA LEU A 420 84.43 53.19 -217.11
C LEU A 420 84.76 52.49 -218.44
N GLU A 421 84.61 51.18 -218.52
CA GLU A 421 84.80 50.40 -219.75
C GLU A 421 83.76 50.75 -220.81
N ILE A 422 82.48 50.83 -220.47
CA ILE A 422 81.39 51.32 -221.33
C ILE A 422 81.67 52.76 -221.80
N THR A 423 82.19 53.62 -220.94
CA THR A 423 82.57 55.00 -221.31
C THR A 423 83.71 54.99 -222.32
N GLY A 424 84.78 54.22 -222.08
CA GLY A 424 85.89 54.06 -223.02
C GLY A 424 85.48 53.46 -224.37
N LEU A 425 84.64 52.42 -224.35
CA LEU A 425 84.05 51.82 -225.55
C LEU A 425 83.12 52.81 -226.28
N THR A 426 82.42 53.69 -225.57
CA THR A 426 81.60 54.77 -226.16
C THR A 426 82.47 55.82 -226.85
N THR A 427 83.63 56.18 -226.27
CA THR A 427 84.63 57.06 -226.91
C THR A 427 85.28 56.39 -228.13
N GLN A 428 85.61 55.10 -228.05
CA GLN A 428 86.08 54.33 -229.22
C GLN A 428 85.01 54.28 -230.31
N LYS A 429 83.75 54.04 -229.96
CA LYS A 429 82.60 54.04 -230.88
C LYS A 429 82.43 55.38 -231.58
N THR A 430 82.46 56.51 -230.86
CA THR A 430 82.37 57.85 -231.49
C THR A 430 83.58 58.16 -232.37
N THR A 431 84.78 57.68 -232.01
CA THR A 431 86.00 57.80 -232.83
C THR A 431 85.87 56.97 -234.12
N LEU A 432 85.32 55.76 -234.03
CA LEU A 432 85.01 54.89 -235.18
C LEU A 432 83.90 55.49 -236.05
N GLU A 433 82.84 56.06 -235.47
CA GLU A 433 81.75 56.72 -236.20
C GLU A 433 82.26 57.96 -236.96
N SER A 434 83.16 58.75 -236.37
CA SER A 434 83.85 59.86 -237.05
C SER A 434 84.76 59.36 -238.18
N SER A 435 85.46 58.23 -237.96
CA SER A 435 86.29 57.58 -238.98
C SER A 435 85.44 57.02 -240.14
N ILE A 436 84.27 56.44 -239.85
CA ILE A 436 83.29 55.94 -240.82
C ILE A 436 82.67 57.11 -241.60
N SER A 437 82.37 58.23 -240.94
CA SER A 437 81.90 59.46 -241.60
C SER A 437 82.96 59.97 -242.60
N THR A 438 84.22 60.06 -242.17
CA THR A 438 85.36 60.44 -243.02
C THR A 438 85.55 59.48 -244.21
N LEU A 439 85.44 58.17 -243.96
CA LEU A 439 85.49 57.14 -245.01
C LEU A 439 84.30 57.22 -245.97
N ASN A 440 83.10 57.53 -245.49
CA ASN A 440 81.92 57.71 -246.33
C ASN A 440 82.00 58.98 -247.18
N SER A 441 82.49 60.10 -246.64
CA SER A 441 82.78 61.30 -247.45
C SER A 441 83.76 60.97 -248.57
N ARG A 442 84.87 60.29 -248.24
CA ARG A 442 85.91 59.85 -249.20
C ARG A 442 85.39 58.82 -250.21
N LYS A 443 84.49 57.92 -249.80
CA LYS A 443 83.76 57.00 -250.69
C LYS A 443 82.89 57.80 -251.66
N THR A 444 82.13 58.78 -251.19
CA THR A 444 81.29 59.63 -252.07
C THR A 444 82.14 60.37 -253.09
N THR A 445 83.28 60.95 -252.70
CA THR A 445 84.23 61.56 -253.64
C THR A 445 84.72 60.58 -254.71
N LEU A 446 85.16 59.38 -254.31
CA LEU A 446 85.55 58.30 -255.21
C LEU A 446 84.41 57.88 -256.14
N GLN A 447 83.19 57.81 -255.63
CA GLN A 447 82.01 57.39 -256.38
C GLN A 447 81.57 58.46 -257.40
N THR A 448 81.73 59.75 -257.09
CA THR A 448 81.63 60.84 -258.08
C THR A 448 82.68 60.69 -259.19
N SER A 449 83.94 60.39 -258.85
CA SER A 449 84.99 60.15 -259.85
C SER A 449 84.71 58.90 -260.71
N VAL A 450 84.14 57.83 -260.15
CA VAL A 450 83.72 56.65 -260.91
C VAL A 450 82.65 57.04 -261.94
N THR A 451 81.60 57.77 -261.54
CA THR A 451 80.58 58.24 -262.49
C THR A 451 81.13 59.23 -263.53
N GLU A 452 82.17 59.99 -263.21
CA GLU A 452 82.89 60.82 -264.19
C GLU A 452 83.66 59.95 -265.23
N TYR A 453 84.28 58.85 -264.80
CA TYR A 453 84.91 57.87 -265.69
C TYR A 453 83.88 57.08 -266.52
N GLU A 454 82.74 56.67 -265.95
CA GLU A 454 81.65 56.00 -266.66
C GLU A 454 81.07 56.87 -267.79
N ASN A 455 80.97 58.18 -267.57
CA ASN A 455 80.60 59.14 -268.61
C ASN A 455 81.67 59.25 -269.70
N LYS A 456 82.97 59.26 -269.36
CA LYS A 456 84.07 59.24 -270.35
C LYS A 456 84.10 57.94 -271.17
N VAL A 457 83.82 56.79 -270.55
CA VAL A 457 83.67 55.49 -271.23
C VAL A 457 82.45 55.50 -272.16
N SER A 458 81.34 56.10 -271.75
CA SER A 458 80.14 56.25 -272.59
C SER A 458 80.38 57.16 -273.80
N GLN A 459 81.16 58.23 -273.64
CA GLN A 459 81.61 59.07 -274.76
C GLN A 459 82.53 58.31 -275.72
N LEU A 460 83.49 57.51 -275.21
CA LEU A 460 84.34 56.65 -276.02
C LEU A 460 83.54 55.59 -276.80
N ALA A 461 82.50 55.01 -276.21
CA ALA A 461 81.61 54.07 -276.89
C ALA A 461 80.84 54.74 -278.04
N SER A 462 80.35 55.97 -277.85
CA SER A 462 79.71 56.76 -278.91
C SER A 462 80.68 57.08 -280.06
N ILE A 463 81.92 57.46 -279.73
CA ILE A 463 82.98 57.72 -280.71
C ILE A 463 83.33 56.46 -281.51
N ASN A 464 83.45 55.29 -280.86
CA ASN A 464 83.73 54.02 -281.55
C ASN A 464 82.62 53.62 -282.53
N ASN A 465 81.35 53.86 -282.20
CA ASN A 465 80.24 53.62 -283.15
C ASN A 465 80.27 54.59 -284.33
N GLN A 466 80.59 55.88 -284.10
CA GLN A 466 80.79 56.84 -285.20
C GLN A 466 81.98 56.48 -286.10
N ILE A 467 83.03 55.84 -285.56
CA ILE A 467 84.15 55.28 -286.34
C ILE A 467 83.68 54.06 -287.14
N ALA A 468 82.84 53.18 -286.58
CA ALA A 468 82.30 52.02 -287.28
C ALA A 468 81.42 52.40 -288.48
N ASP A 469 80.54 53.39 -288.34
CA ASP A 469 79.70 53.89 -289.44
C ASP A 469 80.53 54.60 -290.52
N LYS A 470 81.57 55.36 -290.13
CA LYS A 470 82.53 55.91 -291.09
C LYS A 470 83.30 54.83 -291.83
N ASN A 471 83.72 53.75 -291.17
CA ASN A 471 84.43 52.64 -291.82
C ASN A 471 83.53 51.85 -292.79
N LYS A 472 82.23 51.67 -292.50
CA LYS A 472 81.28 51.13 -293.49
C LYS A 472 81.06 52.07 -294.67
N THR A 473 81.01 53.38 -294.41
CA THR A 473 80.95 54.40 -295.48
C THR A 473 82.22 54.33 -296.35
N LEU A 474 83.40 54.15 -295.75
CA LEU A 474 84.67 53.95 -296.45
C LEU A 474 84.63 52.71 -297.35
N GLY A 475 84.19 51.56 -296.85
CA GLY A 475 84.03 50.34 -297.65
C GLY A 475 83.06 50.50 -298.84
N SER A 476 82.06 51.38 -298.72
CA SER A 476 81.18 51.72 -299.85
C SER A 476 81.88 52.54 -300.95
N LEU A 477 82.91 53.32 -300.61
CA LEU A 477 83.79 54.01 -301.56
C LEU A 477 84.88 53.08 -302.10
N GLU A 478 85.46 52.20 -301.29
CA GLU A 478 86.49 51.24 -301.74
C GLU A 478 85.93 50.26 -302.77
N ALA A 479 84.70 49.77 -302.58
CA ALA A 479 83.99 48.98 -303.60
C ALA A 479 83.70 49.80 -304.88
N GLN A 480 83.41 51.10 -304.77
CA GLN A 480 83.28 52.00 -305.92
C GLN A 480 84.63 52.26 -306.63
N ILE A 481 85.75 52.21 -305.91
CA ILE A 481 87.10 52.28 -306.47
C ILE A 481 87.45 50.98 -307.21
N GLU A 482 87.04 49.79 -306.74
CA GLU A 482 87.22 48.55 -307.52
C GLU A 482 86.37 48.56 -308.80
N LEU A 483 85.14 49.09 -308.72
CA LEU A 483 84.22 49.39 -309.84
C LEU A 483 84.88 50.25 -310.95
N LEU A 484 85.88 51.05 -310.59
CA LEU A 484 86.66 51.89 -311.50
C LEU A 484 88.04 51.30 -311.87
N THR A 485 88.64 50.47 -311.01
CA THR A 485 90.01 49.96 -311.18
C THR A 485 90.08 48.76 -312.12
N LYS A 486 89.15 47.78 -312.01
CA LYS A 486 89.06 46.71 -313.03
C LYS A 486 88.51 47.21 -314.36
N LYS A 487 87.75 48.32 -314.36
CA LYS A 487 87.38 49.09 -315.56
C LYS A 487 88.56 49.79 -316.25
N LYS A 488 89.75 49.80 -315.64
CA LYS A 488 90.99 50.40 -316.15
C LYS A 488 92.00 49.36 -316.65
N ASN A 489 92.16 48.23 -315.96
CA ASN A 489 93.28 47.31 -316.18
C ASN A 489 93.10 46.26 -317.31
N SER A 490 91.99 46.27 -318.07
CA SER A 490 91.82 45.46 -319.29
C SER A 490 91.51 46.29 -320.54
N LEU A 491 92.00 47.54 -320.57
CA LEU A 491 91.98 48.45 -321.72
C LEU A 491 93.41 48.92 -322.11
N GLY A 492 94.42 48.17 -321.69
CA GLY A 492 95.85 48.46 -321.87
C GLY A 492 96.69 47.23 -322.19
N GLY A 493 96.09 46.26 -322.90
CA GLY A 493 96.74 45.07 -323.43
C GLY A 493 96.23 44.77 -324.84
N GLU A 494 96.89 43.82 -325.50
CA GLU A 494 96.55 43.29 -326.83
C GLU A 494 95.17 42.56 -326.83
N ILE A 495 94.50 42.29 -327.96
CA ILE A 495 94.97 41.82 -329.29
C ILE A 495 95.53 40.39 -329.23
#